data_AF-A0AAW0TDJ9-F1
#
_entry.id   AF-A0AAW0TDJ9-F1
#
_cell.length_a   1.000
_cell.length_b   1.000
_cell.length_c   1.000
_cell.angle_alpha   90.00
_cell.angle_beta   90.00
_cell.angle_gamma   90.00
#
_symmetry.space_group_name_H-M   'P 1'
#
loop_
_entity.id
_entity.type
_entity.pdbx_description
1 polymer ?
#
loop_
_entity_poly.entity_id
_entity_poly.type
_entity_poly.pdbx_seq_one_letter_code
_entity_poly.pdbx_strand_id
1 'polypeptide(L)'
;MAMVWARLAFIVGILSLFHAGYSAAQHRAYLRVTEQEYTALPTDISVQGLLSLLLAMYGILHIAGDFKEIRANVQLQNKSWETVGNRPTFYTFAHRGRALSPNYVMPPSSSPQDMVETLPS
;
A
#
# COMPACT_ATOMS: atom_id res chain seq x y z
N MET A 1 -7.96 9.83 3.85
CA MET A 1 -8.72 9.93 5.11
C MET A 1 -9.50 8.65 5.44
N ALA A 2 -10.28 8.08 4.53
CA ALA A 2 -11.05 6.84 4.77
C ALA A 2 -10.22 5.65 5.30
N MET A 3 -9.00 5.46 4.77
CA MET A 3 -8.09 4.41 5.25
C MET A 3 -7.67 4.58 6.72
N VAL A 4 -7.49 5.82 7.17
CA VAL A 4 -7.11 6.09 8.58
C VAL A 4 -8.29 5.75 9.49
N TRP A 5 -9.51 6.12 9.09
CA TRP A 5 -10.73 5.76 9.83
C TRP A 5 -10.94 4.26 9.94
N ALA A 6 -10.72 3.50 8.86
CA ALA A 6 -10.83 2.04 8.87
C ALA A 6 -9.81 1.39 9.84
N ARG A 7 -8.57 1.89 9.85
CA ARG A 7 -7.53 1.45 10.79
C ARG A 7 -7.89 1.77 12.24
N LEU A 8 -8.39 2.97 12.50
CA LEU A 8 -8.85 3.35 13.85
C LEU A 8 -10.02 2.47 14.30
N ALA A 9 -11.02 2.25 13.44
CA ALA A 9 -12.15 1.38 13.73
C ALA A 9 -11.70 -0.06 14.04
N PHE A 10 -10.73 -0.59 13.28
CA PHE A 10 -10.15 -1.90 13.54
C PHE A 10 -9.44 -1.96 14.90
N ILE A 11 -8.58 -0.99 15.21
CA ILE A 11 -7.86 -0.94 16.49
C ILE A 11 -8.84 -0.85 17.67
N VAL A 12 -9.86 0.02 17.57
CA VAL A 12 -10.90 0.15 18.60
C VAL A 12 -11.69 -1.15 18.74
N GLY A 13 -12.04 -1.80 17.64
CA GLY A 13 -12.71 -3.11 17.65
C GLY A 13 -11.89 -4.18 18.38
N ILE A 14 -10.59 -4.29 18.08
CA ILE A 14 -9.69 -5.25 18.74
C ILE A 14 -9.52 -4.94 20.23
N LEU A 15 -9.32 -3.66 20.60
CA LEU A 15 -9.20 -3.26 22.01
C LEU A 15 -10.48 -3.53 22.79
N SER A 16 -11.64 -3.22 22.21
CA SER A 16 -12.94 -3.51 22.84
C SER A 16 -13.20 -5.01 22.94
N LEU A 17 -12.78 -5.80 21.95
CA LEU A 17 -12.91 -7.26 21.98
C LEU A 17 -12.00 -7.87 23.07
N PHE A 18 -10.79 -7.35 23.21
CA PHE A 18 -9.90 -7.71 24.31
C PHE A 18 -10.50 -7.36 25.67
N HIS A 19 -11.10 -6.18 25.81
CA HIS A 19 -11.81 -5.78 27.02
C HIS A 19 -12.96 -6.74 27.36
N ALA A 20 -13.81 -7.09 26.39
CA ALA A 20 -14.89 -8.05 26.60
C ALA A 20 -14.35 -9.44 27.02
N GLY A 21 -13.23 -9.88 26.42
CA GLY A 21 -12.55 -11.11 26.81
C GLY A 21 -12.01 -11.08 28.24
N TYR A 22 -11.41 -9.96 28.66
CA TYR A 22 -10.96 -9.75 30.03
C TYR A 22 -12.13 -9.77 31.02
N SER A 23 -13.22 -9.05 30.73
CA SER A 23 -14.44 -9.06 31.56
C SER A 23 -15.03 -10.47 31.69
N ALA A 24 -15.08 -11.25 30.59
CA ALA A 24 -15.56 -12.63 30.62
C ALA A 24 -14.65 -13.54 31.47
N ALA A 25 -13.33 -13.40 31.36
CA ALA A 25 -12.37 -14.16 32.15
C ALA A 25 -12.47 -13.80 33.65
N GLN A 26 -12.56 -12.51 33.97
CA GLN A 26 -12.74 -12.03 35.34
C GLN A 26 -14.06 -12.50 35.95
N HIS A 27 -15.17 -12.44 35.21
CA HIS A 27 -16.46 -12.94 35.66
C HIS A 27 -16.39 -14.43 36.01
N ARG A 28 -15.74 -15.24 35.16
CA ARG A 28 -15.53 -16.67 35.44
C ARG A 28 -14.64 -16.91 36.65
N ALA A 29 -13.60 -16.11 36.85
CA ALA A 29 -12.74 -16.20 38.02
C ALA A 29 -13.50 -15.82 39.31
N TYR A 30 -14.33 -14.78 39.26
CA TYR A 30 -15.15 -14.32 40.38
C TYR A 30 -16.14 -15.41 40.83
N LEU A 31 -16.86 -16.03 39.90
CA LEU A 31 -17.80 -17.12 40.24
C LEU A 31 -17.10 -18.33 40.88
N ARG A 32 -15.89 -18.68 40.41
CA ARG A 32 -15.09 -19.76 41.00
C ARG A 32 -14.70 -19.47 42.44
N VAL A 33 -14.32 -18.23 42.75
CA VAL A 33 -13.91 -17.81 44.11
C VAL A 33 -15.11 -17.72 45.06
N THR A 34 -16.28 -17.36 44.54
CA THR A 34 -17.50 -17.20 45.33
C THR A 34 -18.35 -18.47 45.41
N GLU A 35 -17.84 -19.59 44.86
CA GLU A 35 -18.53 -20.89 44.78
C GLU A 35 -19.93 -20.82 44.16
N GLN A 36 -20.17 -19.81 43.32
CA GLN A 36 -21.43 -19.67 42.61
C GLN A 36 -21.43 -20.51 41.33
N GLU A 37 -22.57 -21.11 41.01
CA GLU A 37 -22.72 -21.89 39.78
C GLU A 37 -22.69 -20.99 38.55
N TYR A 38 -21.90 -21.39 37.55
CA TYR A 38 -21.87 -20.72 36.26
C TYR A 38 -23.11 -21.11 35.45
N THR A 39 -24.07 -20.19 35.35
CA THR A 39 -25.29 -20.38 34.56
C THR A 39 -25.08 -19.90 33.12
N ALA A 40 -24.71 -18.64 32.95
CA ALA A 40 -24.49 -18.02 31.66
C ALA A 40 -23.53 -16.81 31.76
N LEU A 41 -23.06 -16.35 30.61
CA LEU A 41 -22.33 -15.08 30.53
C LEU A 41 -23.32 -13.92 30.60
N PRO A 42 -23.01 -12.85 31.34
CA PRO A 42 -23.82 -11.63 31.35
C PRO A 42 -24.05 -11.09 29.94
N THR A 43 -25.28 -10.69 29.66
CA THR A 43 -25.72 -10.27 28.31
C THR A 43 -24.97 -9.04 27.81
N ASP A 44 -24.54 -8.15 28.71
CA ASP A 44 -23.71 -6.98 28.40
C ASP A 44 -22.35 -7.39 27.80
N ILE A 45 -21.66 -8.38 28.39
CA ILE A 45 -20.37 -8.88 27.90
C ILE A 45 -20.56 -9.57 26.54
N SER A 46 -21.63 -10.35 26.38
CA SER A 46 -21.96 -11.00 25.11
C SER A 46 -22.25 -10.00 23.99
N VAL A 47 -23.04 -8.96 24.27
CA VAL A 47 -23.37 -7.90 23.29
C VAL A 47 -22.14 -7.07 22.96
N GLN A 48 -21.33 -6.68 23.95
CA GLN A 48 -20.07 -5.95 23.72
C GLN A 48 -19.10 -6.77 22.87
N GLY A 49 -18.96 -8.07 23.14
CA GLY A 49 -18.14 -8.98 22.34
C GLY A 49 -18.63 -9.08 20.89
N LEU A 50 -19.94 -9.20 20.68
CA LEU A 50 -20.50 -9.30 19.34
C LEU A 50 -20.31 -7.99 18.53
N LEU A 51 -20.59 -6.84 19.15
CA LEU A 51 -20.41 -5.53 18.50
C LEU A 51 -18.95 -5.23 18.18
N SER A 52 -18.03 -5.56 19.10
CA SER A 52 -16.60 -5.37 18.88
C SER A 52 -16.04 -6.28 17.79
N LEU A 53 -16.52 -7.51 17.69
CA LEU A 53 -16.20 -8.43 16.58
C LEU A 53 -16.67 -7.87 15.23
N LEU A 54 -17.93 -7.42 15.15
CA LEU A 54 -18.47 -6.83 13.92
C LEU A 54 -17.71 -5.57 13.51
N LEU A 55 -17.33 -4.72 14.47
CA LEU A 55 -16.53 -3.53 14.21
C LEU A 55 -15.12 -3.87 13.69
N ALA A 56 -14.47 -4.87 14.27
CA ALA A 56 -13.18 -5.34 13.80
C ALA A 56 -13.27 -5.93 12.38
N MET A 57 -14.30 -6.73 12.09
CA MET A 57 -14.58 -7.24 10.74
C MET A 57 -14.80 -6.11 9.74
N TYR A 58 -15.58 -5.09 10.11
CA TYR A 58 -15.81 -3.93 9.27
C TYR A 58 -14.51 -3.18 8.96
N GLY A 59 -13.67 -2.96 9.97
CA GLY A 59 -12.38 -2.29 9.81
C GLY A 59 -11.42 -3.05 8.90
N ILE A 60 -11.27 -4.38 9.08
CA ILE A 60 -10.32 -5.17 8.28
C ILE A 60 -10.75 -5.29 6.82
N LEU A 61 -12.05 -5.38 6.53
CA LEU A 61 -12.57 -5.41 5.16
C LEU A 61 -12.20 -4.15 4.38
N HIS A 62 -12.27 -2.98 5.02
CA HIS A 62 -11.88 -1.70 4.41
C HIS A 62 -10.36 -1.55 4.27
N ILE A 63 -9.57 -2.24 5.10
CA ILE A 63 -8.11 -2.25 5.01
C ILE A 63 -7.63 -3.18 3.88
N ALA A 64 -8.33 -4.27 3.63
CA ALA A 64 -7.97 -5.26 2.59
C ALA A 64 -7.94 -4.65 1.18
N GLY A 65 -8.62 -3.52 0.98
CA GLY A 65 -8.60 -2.77 -0.26
C GLY A 65 -9.61 -3.27 -1.28
N ASP A 66 -9.81 -2.48 -2.33
CA ASP A 66 -10.81 -2.76 -3.34
C ASP A 66 -10.33 -3.84 -4.32
N PHE A 67 -11.28 -4.62 -4.81
CA PHE A 67 -11.01 -5.56 -5.89
C PHE A 67 -10.64 -4.80 -7.16
N LYS A 68 -9.51 -5.18 -7.75
CA LYS A 68 -9.08 -4.65 -9.04
C LYS A 68 -9.64 -5.50 -10.18
N GLU A 69 -10.11 -4.84 -11.23
CA GLU A 69 -10.60 -5.54 -12.42
C GLU A 69 -9.49 -6.35 -13.10
N ILE A 70 -9.83 -7.58 -13.51
CA ILE A 70 -8.92 -8.52 -14.17
C ILE A 70 -8.67 -8.13 -15.64
N ARG A 71 -9.57 -7.34 -16.25
CA ARG A 71 -9.52 -7.00 -17.68
C ARG A 71 -8.36 -6.04 -17.98
N ALA A 72 -7.27 -6.59 -18.50
CA ALA A 72 -6.06 -5.84 -18.88
C ALA A 72 -6.33 -4.68 -19.86
N ASN A 73 -7.38 -4.78 -20.70
CA ASN A 73 -7.74 -3.75 -21.67
C ASN A 73 -8.12 -2.42 -20.99
N VAL A 74 -8.82 -2.44 -19.85
CA VAL A 74 -9.21 -1.22 -19.11
C VAL A 74 -7.98 -0.50 -18.54
N GLN A 75 -7.00 -1.28 -18.06
CA GLN A 75 -5.75 -0.72 -17.53
C GLN A 75 -4.83 -0.20 -18.65
N LEU A 76 -4.90 -0.80 -19.85
CA LEU A 76 -4.14 -0.39 -21.04
C LEU A 76 -4.75 0.83 -21.74
N GLN A 77 -6.07 0.99 -21.71
CA GLN A 77 -6.75 2.15 -22.30
C GLN A 77 -6.33 3.47 -21.64
N ASN A 78 -6.01 3.44 -20.34
CA ASN A 78 -5.50 4.60 -19.61
C ASN A 78 -4.01 4.89 -19.85
N LYS A 79 -3.31 4.06 -20.63
CA LYS A 79 -1.88 4.23 -20.90
C LYS A 79 -1.68 4.91 -22.24
N SER A 80 -1.00 6.06 -22.26
CA SER A 80 -0.72 6.80 -23.49
C SER A 80 0.35 6.10 -24.35
N TRP A 81 0.29 6.31 -25.66
CA TRP A 81 1.28 5.82 -26.61
C TRP A 81 2.70 6.29 -26.29
N GLU A 82 2.85 7.51 -25.78
CA GLU A 82 4.13 8.05 -25.29
C GLU A 82 4.76 7.17 -24.20
N THR A 83 3.95 6.65 -23.28
CA THR A 83 4.42 5.79 -22.18
C THR A 83 4.79 4.39 -22.67
N VAL A 84 4.16 3.91 -23.74
CA VAL A 84 4.43 2.57 -24.33
C VAL A 84 5.62 2.61 -25.29
N GLY A 85 5.78 3.71 -26.03
CA GLY A 85 6.90 3.94 -26.95
C GLY A 85 8.21 4.23 -26.24
N ASN A 86 8.13 4.70 -24.99
CA ASN A 86 9.28 4.89 -24.14
C ASN A 86 9.95 3.55 -23.79
N ARG A 87 11.13 3.27 -24.34
CA ARG A 87 11.91 2.05 -24.09
C ARG A 87 13.21 2.39 -23.34
N PRO A 88 13.23 2.33 -21.98
CA PRO A 88 14.38 2.74 -21.18
C PRO A 88 15.68 2.01 -21.53
N THR A 89 15.57 0.74 -21.94
CA THR A 89 16.70 -0.10 -22.34
C THR A 89 17.39 0.37 -23.63
N PHE A 90 16.72 1.19 -24.44
CA PHE A 90 17.21 1.68 -25.74
C PHE A 90 17.40 3.20 -25.76
N TYR A 91 17.60 3.82 -24.60
CA TYR A 91 17.85 5.26 -24.54
C TYR A 91 19.19 5.65 -25.18
N THR A 92 19.09 6.53 -26.18
CA THR A 92 20.24 7.21 -26.77
C THR A 92 20.30 8.64 -26.26
N PHE A 93 21.41 9.03 -25.64
CA PHE A 93 21.61 10.40 -25.14
C PHE A 93 22.07 11.40 -26.21
N ALA A 94 22.19 10.95 -27.48
CA ALA A 94 22.47 11.79 -28.63
C ALA A 94 21.19 12.42 -29.22
N HIS A 95 20.53 13.28 -28.45
CA HIS A 95 19.31 13.99 -28.87
C HIS A 95 19.47 15.51 -28.74
N ARG A 96 18.54 16.27 -29.34
CA ARG A 96 18.58 17.76 -29.38
C ARG A 96 18.59 18.42 -28.00
N GLY A 97 18.04 17.76 -26.99
CA GLY A 97 18.07 18.21 -25.58
C GLY A 97 19.49 18.29 -25.00
N ARG A 98 20.48 17.61 -25.59
CA ARG A 98 21.88 17.70 -25.19
C ARG A 98 22.41 19.13 -25.27
N ALA A 99 22.03 19.90 -26.29
CA ALA A 99 22.48 21.29 -26.49
C ALA A 99 21.86 22.31 -25.52
N LEU A 100 20.78 21.91 -24.83
CA LEU A 100 20.09 22.73 -23.84
C LEU A 100 20.62 22.49 -22.42
N SER A 101 21.55 21.57 -22.23
CA SER A 101 22.18 21.30 -20.93
C SER A 101 23.20 22.40 -20.59
N PRO A 102 23.16 23.00 -19.39
CA PRO A 102 24.13 24.01 -18.95
C PRO A 102 25.59 23.53 -18.98
N ASN A 103 25.79 22.21 -18.92
CA ASN A 103 27.11 21.57 -18.88
C ASN A 103 27.49 20.91 -20.21
N TYR A 104 26.81 21.25 -21.31
CA TYR A 104 27.11 20.67 -22.61
C TYR A 104 28.37 21.28 -23.23
N VAL A 105 29.40 20.46 -23.39
CA VAL A 105 30.57 20.77 -24.22
C VAL A 105 30.36 20.11 -25.59
N MET A 106 30.35 20.92 -26.65
CA MET A 106 30.29 20.43 -28.02
C MET A 106 31.56 19.62 -28.32
N PRO A 107 31.45 18.35 -28.73
CA PRO A 107 32.62 17.62 -29.22
C PRO A 107 33.16 18.34 -30.46
N PRO A 108 34.50 18.39 -30.66
CA PRO A 108 35.08 19.00 -31.85
C PRO A 108 34.43 18.38 -33.10
N SER A 109 34.01 19.22 -34.04
CA SER A 109 33.47 18.73 -35.31
C SER A 109 34.56 17.92 -35.98
N SER A 110 34.38 16.62 -36.15
CA SER A 110 35.27 15.81 -36.99
C SER A 110 35.11 16.31 -38.43
N SER A 111 35.89 17.32 -38.80
CA SER A 111 36.05 17.67 -40.20
C SER A 111 36.86 16.54 -40.85
N PRO A 112 36.66 16.21 -42.14
CA PRO A 112 37.48 15.19 -42.81
C PRO A 112 39.00 15.45 -42.73
N GLN A 113 39.40 16.66 -42.36
CA GLN A 113 40.78 17.10 -42.20
C GLN A 113 41.40 16.55 -40.90
N ASP A 114 40.63 16.41 -39.82
CA ASP A 114 41.12 15.92 -38.51
C ASP A 114 41.39 14.41 -38.51
N MET A 115 40.85 13.67 -39.49
CA MET A 115 41.01 12.21 -39.59
C MET A 115 42.30 11.80 -40.32
N VAL A 116 42.97 12.74 -41.00
CA VAL A 116 44.25 12.51 -41.71
C VAL A 116 45.45 12.75 -40.81
N GLU A 117 45.33 13.61 -39.79
CA GLU A 117 46.44 13.99 -38.91
C GLU A 117 46.70 12.96 -37.79
N THR A 118 45.77 12.02 -37.55
CA THR A 118 45.88 11.02 -36.48
C THR A 118 46.43 9.65 -36.93
N LEU A 119 46.89 9.51 -38.17
CA LEU A 119 47.57 8.29 -38.63
C LEU A 119 49.08 8.41 -38.36
N PRO A 120 49.70 7.51 -37.56
CA PRO A 120 51.15 7.51 -37.40
C PRO A 120 51.81 7.15 -38.74
N SER A 121 52.79 7.97 -39.12
CA SER A 121 53.66 7.79 -40.30
C SER A 121 54.47 6.50 -40.24
#